data_AF-A0A7R9T9W1-F1
#
_entry.id   AF-A0A7R9T9W1-F1
#
_cell.length_a   1.000
_cell.length_b   1.000
_cell.length_c   1.000
_cell.angle_alpha   90.00
_cell.angle_beta   90.00
_cell.angle_gamma   90.00
#
_symmetry.space_group_name_H-M   'P 1'
#
loop_
_entity.id
_entity.type
_entity.pdbx_description
1 polymer ?
#
loop_
_entity_poly.entity_id
_entity_poly.type
_entity_poly.pdbx_seq_one_letter_code
_entity_poly.pdbx_strand_id
1 'polypeptide(L)'
;KQRFAQVTNPPIDPIREAVITSLRCPIGPEGDLGSATAEQAARLELDRPLLTLGELEQVLSLDRNGWSTAEVDTTWPVKEGPAGLKAALERVARECSAAVDDGHTVVVLTDRAQDDERVAVPALLAVGAAHAHLVRARQRTRVGLVLETAEAREVHHFCTLVGFGVDAICPYLALEAAAALATDGRLGPSTDAADTDALAANYFSAASAGMLKVMSKMGISTLASYKGAQIFEAVGLAPDVIELCFPNTVSRLAGASLDALATDALRLHAMGYGAAASAAVAAGSGTLASFGELHSRSGPDAEVHLNDPASVALLQKAVRAADAAEGKHAFAEYSKLINRLNEAVTLRGLLRFKSEYAASVDISEVEPVADIMKRFCTGAMSYGSISLEAHSTLAEAMNEIGGKSNTGEGGENPRRLVPQADGSHNRQRSAIKQVASGRFGVTSYYLANADQLQIKMAQGAKPGEGGELPGSKVKGDIAATRGSTPGVGLISPPPHH
;
A
#
# COMPACT_ATOMS: atom_id res chain seq x y z
N LYS A 1 1.70 -7.36 0.34
CA LYS A 1 2.48 -6.10 0.14
C LYS A 1 2.95 -5.98 -1.30
N GLN A 2 2.89 -4.79 -1.91
CA GLN A 2 3.39 -4.54 -3.27
C GLN A 2 4.91 -4.78 -3.35
N ARG A 3 5.38 -5.48 -4.39
CA ARG A 3 6.81 -5.51 -4.73
C ARG A 3 7.15 -4.29 -5.59
N PHE A 4 8.41 -3.89 -5.57
CA PHE A 4 8.93 -2.79 -6.37
C PHE A 4 10.34 -3.14 -6.87
N ALA A 5 10.74 -2.50 -7.96
CA ALA A 5 12.06 -2.67 -8.55
C ALA A 5 13.10 -1.82 -7.80
N GLN A 6 14.29 -2.37 -7.62
CA GLN A 6 15.43 -1.65 -7.06
C GLN A 6 16.72 -2.17 -7.68
N VAL A 7 17.53 -1.27 -8.26
CA VAL A 7 18.83 -1.55 -8.88
C VAL A 7 18.76 -2.42 -10.15
N THR A 8 18.19 -3.62 -10.08
CA THR A 8 18.14 -4.61 -11.18
C THR A 8 17.44 -4.09 -12.42
N ASN A 9 16.38 -3.33 -12.23
CA ASN A 9 15.62 -2.67 -13.28
C ASN A 9 15.01 -1.37 -12.74
N PRO A 10 14.75 -0.37 -13.59
CA PRO A 10 14.17 0.89 -13.17
C PRO A 10 12.64 0.80 -13.06
N PRO A 11 12.00 1.54 -12.13
CA PRO A 11 10.59 1.91 -12.25
C PRO A 11 10.36 2.88 -13.43
N ILE A 12 9.10 3.04 -13.84
CA ILE A 12 8.66 3.94 -14.93
C ILE A 12 7.93 5.15 -14.34
N ASP A 13 7.95 6.30 -15.03
CA ASP A 13 7.14 7.47 -14.65
C ASP A 13 5.73 7.40 -15.29
N PRO A 14 4.68 7.01 -14.54
CA PRO A 14 3.34 6.80 -15.11
C PRO A 14 2.64 8.10 -15.52
N ILE A 15 3.22 9.27 -15.20
CA ILE A 15 2.68 10.58 -15.53
C ILE A 15 3.36 11.12 -16.78
N ARG A 16 4.71 11.17 -16.77
CA ARG A 16 5.50 11.76 -17.85
C ARG A 16 5.70 10.81 -19.02
N GLU A 17 5.72 9.51 -18.75
CA GLU A 17 5.89 8.45 -19.74
C GLU A 17 4.55 7.71 -19.95
N ALA A 18 3.41 8.38 -19.73
CA ALA A 18 2.08 7.78 -19.83
C ALA A 18 1.82 7.12 -21.20
N VAL A 19 2.44 7.62 -22.28
CA VAL A 19 2.34 7.09 -23.65
C VAL A 19 2.80 5.63 -23.78
N ILE A 20 3.68 5.16 -22.90
CA ILE A 20 4.14 3.75 -22.89
C ILE A 20 3.38 2.90 -21.87
N THR A 21 2.31 3.41 -21.27
CA THR A 21 1.53 2.69 -20.27
C THR A 21 0.11 2.42 -20.75
N SER A 22 -0.50 1.31 -20.32
CA SER A 22 -1.86 0.98 -20.71
C SER A 22 -2.57 0.07 -19.70
N LEU A 23 -3.82 0.41 -19.39
CA LEU A 23 -4.77 -0.46 -18.69
C LEU A 23 -5.69 -1.23 -19.64
N ARG A 24 -5.63 -0.94 -20.94
CA ARG A 24 -6.44 -1.63 -21.95
C ARG A 24 -6.00 -3.09 -22.02
N CYS A 25 -6.94 -3.99 -21.84
CA CYS A 25 -6.67 -5.42 -21.85
C CYS A 25 -7.84 -6.19 -22.45
N PRO A 26 -7.60 -7.00 -23.49
CA PRO A 26 -8.60 -7.95 -23.94
C PRO A 26 -8.76 -9.07 -22.90
N ILE A 27 -10.01 -9.52 -22.70
CA ILE A 27 -10.40 -10.56 -21.74
C ILE A 27 -11.11 -11.73 -22.42
N GLY A 28 -11.34 -12.81 -21.68
CA GLY A 28 -11.99 -14.02 -22.17
C GLY A 28 -11.08 -14.94 -23.00
N PRO A 29 -11.67 -15.91 -23.71
CA PRO A 29 -10.95 -17.02 -24.31
C PRO A 29 -9.80 -16.58 -25.21
N GLU A 30 -8.65 -17.22 -25.03
CA GLU A 30 -7.44 -17.01 -25.80
C GLU A 30 -7.29 -18.10 -26.87
N GLY A 31 -6.81 -17.70 -28.05
CA GLY A 31 -6.49 -18.62 -29.14
C GLY A 31 -5.12 -19.27 -28.98
N ASP A 32 -4.77 -20.10 -29.95
CA ASP A 32 -3.44 -20.69 -30.05
C ASP A 32 -2.41 -19.66 -30.53
N LEU A 33 -1.34 -19.45 -29.74
CA LEU A 33 -0.29 -18.48 -30.03
C LEU A 33 0.49 -18.78 -31.33
N GLY A 34 0.46 -20.03 -31.81
CA GLY A 34 1.12 -20.44 -33.06
C GLY A 34 0.32 -20.15 -34.33
N SER A 35 -0.96 -19.76 -34.19
CA SER A 35 -1.87 -19.48 -35.31
C SER A 35 -2.28 -18.02 -35.32
N ALA A 36 -2.52 -17.47 -36.52
CA ALA A 36 -3.02 -16.12 -36.71
C ALA A 36 -4.33 -16.18 -37.49
N THR A 37 -5.46 -16.21 -36.76
CA THR A 37 -6.79 -16.31 -37.37
C THR A 37 -7.70 -15.16 -36.92
N ALA A 38 -8.75 -14.87 -37.70
CA ALA A 38 -9.65 -13.77 -37.41
C ALA A 38 -10.48 -14.01 -36.14
N GLU A 39 -10.77 -15.27 -35.83
CA GLU A 39 -11.52 -15.70 -34.66
C GLU A 39 -10.81 -15.33 -33.35
N GLN A 40 -9.47 -15.28 -33.36
CA GLN A 40 -8.68 -14.89 -32.19
C GLN A 40 -8.82 -13.41 -31.81
N ALA A 41 -9.33 -12.58 -32.74
CA ALA A 41 -9.66 -11.18 -32.47
C ALA A 41 -11.04 -11.00 -31.83
N ALA A 42 -11.86 -12.06 -31.74
CA ALA A 42 -13.22 -12.02 -31.17
C ALA A 42 -13.20 -12.01 -29.63
N ARG A 43 -12.46 -11.06 -29.05
CA ARG A 43 -12.27 -10.89 -27.60
C ARG A 43 -12.95 -9.63 -27.09
N LEU A 44 -13.42 -9.66 -25.85
CA LEU A 44 -13.93 -8.47 -25.19
C LEU A 44 -12.76 -7.57 -24.82
N GLU A 45 -12.74 -6.37 -25.38
CA GLU A 45 -11.70 -5.41 -25.10
C GLU A 45 -12.19 -4.40 -24.06
N LEU A 46 -11.48 -4.35 -22.93
CA LEU A 46 -11.77 -3.39 -21.87
C LEU A 46 -10.70 -2.30 -21.87
N ASP A 47 -11.12 -1.04 -21.77
CA ASP A 47 -10.20 0.10 -21.63
C ASP A 47 -9.50 0.12 -20.26
N ARG A 48 -10.15 -0.48 -19.26
CA ARG A 48 -9.69 -0.60 -17.87
C ARG A 48 -10.30 -1.85 -17.23
N PRO A 49 -9.70 -2.41 -16.18
CA PRO A 49 -10.22 -3.60 -15.50
C PRO A 49 -11.33 -3.26 -14.48
N LEU A 50 -12.01 -2.14 -14.64
CA LEU A 50 -13.02 -1.63 -13.71
C LEU A 50 -14.33 -1.42 -14.48
N LEU A 51 -15.39 -2.06 -14.01
CA LEU A 51 -16.71 -2.07 -14.64
C LEU A 51 -17.70 -1.25 -13.81
N THR A 52 -18.46 -0.38 -14.47
CA THR A 52 -19.68 0.20 -13.89
C THR A 52 -20.74 -0.87 -13.69
N LEU A 53 -21.82 -0.55 -12.96
CA LEU A 53 -22.97 -1.44 -12.84
C LEU A 53 -23.57 -1.78 -14.21
N GLY A 54 -23.75 -0.77 -15.08
CA GLY A 54 -24.28 -0.99 -16.42
C GLY A 54 -23.34 -1.76 -17.35
N GLU A 55 -22.02 -1.63 -17.19
CA GLU A 55 -21.04 -2.45 -17.90
C GLU A 55 -21.07 -3.91 -17.41
N LEU A 56 -21.26 -4.15 -16.10
CA LEU A 56 -21.45 -5.49 -15.56
C LEU A 56 -22.75 -6.13 -16.06
N GLU A 57 -23.86 -5.41 -16.11
CA GLU A 57 -25.13 -5.92 -16.67
C GLU A 57 -24.97 -6.36 -18.13
N GLN A 58 -24.17 -5.64 -18.92
CA GLN A 58 -23.83 -6.05 -20.28
C GLN A 58 -23.00 -7.34 -20.32
N VAL A 59 -22.07 -7.53 -19.37
CA VAL A 59 -21.31 -8.77 -19.23
C VAL A 59 -22.22 -9.94 -18.83
N LEU A 60 -23.14 -9.74 -17.90
CA LEU A 60 -24.08 -10.76 -17.46
C LEU A 60 -25.06 -11.18 -18.58
N SER A 61 -25.44 -10.25 -19.44
CA SER A 61 -26.37 -10.47 -20.56
C SER A 61 -25.70 -10.86 -21.89
N LEU A 62 -24.42 -11.24 -21.89
CA LEU A 62 -23.71 -11.66 -23.10
C LEU A 62 -24.36 -12.91 -23.73
N ASP A 63 -24.87 -12.74 -24.95
CA ASP A 63 -25.51 -13.81 -25.73
C ASP A 63 -25.06 -13.82 -27.21
N ARG A 64 -24.01 -13.09 -27.55
CA ARG A 64 -23.56 -12.86 -28.94
C ARG A 64 -22.21 -13.48 -29.22
N ASN A 65 -21.99 -13.88 -30.47
CA ASN A 65 -20.69 -14.37 -30.96
C ASN A 65 -20.12 -15.54 -30.13
N GLY A 66 -20.99 -16.41 -29.59
CA GLY A 66 -20.60 -17.52 -28.74
C GLY A 66 -20.18 -17.12 -27.32
N TRP A 67 -20.36 -15.85 -26.94
CA TRP A 67 -20.14 -15.41 -25.56
C TRP A 67 -21.32 -15.78 -24.69
N SER A 68 -21.01 -16.28 -23.51
CA SER A 68 -21.98 -16.54 -22.47
C SER A 68 -21.32 -16.44 -21.10
N THR A 69 -22.14 -16.10 -20.12
CA THR A 69 -21.68 -15.83 -18.76
C THR A 69 -22.29 -16.84 -17.80
N ALA A 70 -21.50 -17.33 -16.86
CA ALA A 70 -21.96 -18.07 -15.70
C ALA A 70 -21.66 -17.26 -14.42
N GLU A 71 -22.62 -17.23 -13.51
CA GLU A 71 -22.45 -16.61 -12.20
C GLU A 71 -22.08 -17.66 -11.17
N VAL A 72 -21.10 -17.35 -10.32
CA VAL A 72 -20.63 -18.22 -9.23
C VAL A 72 -20.70 -17.41 -7.94
N ASP A 73 -21.59 -17.84 -7.06
CA ASP A 73 -21.78 -17.25 -5.74
C ASP A 73 -20.53 -17.49 -4.87
N THR A 74 -19.95 -16.41 -4.35
CA THR A 74 -18.80 -16.42 -3.44
C THR A 74 -19.20 -16.15 -1.99
N THR A 75 -20.33 -16.68 -1.55
CA THR A 75 -20.76 -16.65 -0.13
C THR A 75 -20.81 -18.06 0.48
N TRP A 76 -20.85 -18.12 1.82
CA TRP A 76 -21.09 -19.35 2.56
C TRP A 76 -22.00 -19.15 3.78
N PRO A 77 -22.71 -20.19 4.23
CA PRO A 77 -23.61 -20.07 5.37
C PRO A 77 -22.87 -19.80 6.70
N VAL A 78 -23.32 -18.82 7.47
CA VAL A 78 -22.78 -18.47 8.80
C VAL A 78 -22.78 -19.68 9.75
N LYS A 79 -23.80 -20.55 9.64
CA LYS A 79 -23.94 -21.78 10.45
C LYS A 79 -22.81 -22.79 10.27
N GLU A 80 -22.05 -22.72 9.17
CA GLU A 80 -20.91 -23.61 8.93
C GLU A 80 -19.65 -23.15 9.69
N GLY A 81 -19.69 -21.96 10.29
CA GLY A 81 -18.60 -21.41 11.07
C GLY A 81 -17.30 -21.27 10.26
N PRO A 82 -16.13 -21.29 10.93
CA PRO A 82 -14.83 -21.12 10.27
C PRO A 82 -14.53 -22.15 9.18
N ALA A 83 -15.01 -23.39 9.35
CA ALA A 83 -14.80 -24.47 8.38
C ALA A 83 -15.46 -24.20 7.01
N GLY A 84 -16.52 -23.38 6.99
CA GLY A 84 -17.26 -23.04 5.77
C GLY A 84 -16.41 -22.30 4.73
N LEU A 85 -15.42 -21.49 5.14
CA LEU A 85 -14.58 -20.74 4.20
C LEU A 85 -13.82 -21.67 3.24
N LYS A 86 -13.19 -22.72 3.77
CA LYS A 86 -12.44 -23.67 2.93
C LYS A 86 -13.36 -24.40 1.95
N ALA A 87 -14.50 -24.88 2.44
CA ALA A 87 -15.48 -25.57 1.61
C ALA A 87 -16.03 -24.66 0.50
N ALA A 88 -16.26 -23.39 0.81
CA ALA A 88 -16.70 -22.37 -0.15
C ALA A 88 -15.65 -22.09 -1.23
N LEU A 89 -14.37 -21.94 -0.86
CA LEU A 89 -13.28 -21.76 -1.82
C LEU A 89 -13.16 -22.94 -2.78
N GLU A 90 -13.24 -24.17 -2.25
CA GLU A 90 -13.22 -25.39 -3.07
C GLU A 90 -14.46 -25.51 -3.95
N ARG A 91 -15.64 -25.09 -3.47
CA ARG A 91 -16.89 -25.05 -4.23
C ARG A 91 -16.78 -24.06 -5.39
N VAL A 92 -16.40 -22.82 -5.11
CA VAL A 92 -16.20 -21.76 -6.11
C VAL A 92 -15.25 -22.23 -7.21
N ALA A 93 -14.11 -22.82 -6.83
CA ALA A 93 -13.15 -23.36 -7.79
C ALA A 93 -13.76 -24.45 -8.71
N ARG A 94 -14.54 -25.37 -8.15
CA ARG A 94 -15.22 -26.44 -8.92
C ARG A 94 -16.32 -25.88 -9.83
N GLU A 95 -17.14 -24.95 -9.34
CA GLU A 95 -18.21 -24.32 -10.12
C GLU A 95 -17.64 -23.51 -11.29
N CYS A 96 -16.53 -22.80 -11.10
CA CYS A 96 -15.81 -22.16 -12.20
C CYS A 96 -15.33 -23.18 -13.24
N SER A 97 -14.73 -24.30 -12.82
CA SER A 97 -14.32 -25.36 -13.76
C SER A 97 -15.51 -25.95 -14.52
N ALA A 98 -16.62 -26.21 -13.83
CA ALA A 98 -17.83 -26.74 -14.43
C ALA A 98 -18.39 -25.77 -15.48
N ALA A 99 -18.46 -24.47 -15.17
CA ALA A 99 -18.91 -23.46 -16.12
C ALA A 99 -18.05 -23.42 -17.39
N VAL A 100 -16.73 -23.61 -17.26
CA VAL A 100 -15.83 -23.68 -18.43
C VAL A 100 -16.09 -24.94 -19.26
N ASP A 101 -16.36 -26.07 -18.62
CA ASP A 101 -16.67 -27.33 -19.31
C ASP A 101 -18.05 -27.31 -19.97
N ASP A 102 -19.01 -26.57 -19.41
CA ASP A 102 -20.32 -26.27 -20.00
C ASP A 102 -20.24 -25.26 -21.16
N GLY A 103 -19.06 -24.68 -21.41
CA GLY A 103 -18.80 -23.82 -22.57
C GLY A 103 -18.98 -22.33 -22.31
N HIS A 104 -19.12 -21.89 -21.06
CA HIS A 104 -19.17 -20.47 -20.73
C HIS A 104 -17.84 -19.78 -20.99
N THR A 105 -17.88 -18.62 -21.64
CA THR A 105 -16.69 -17.84 -21.98
C THR A 105 -16.32 -16.82 -20.91
N VAL A 106 -17.26 -16.50 -20.00
CA VAL A 106 -17.05 -15.63 -18.85
C VAL A 106 -17.63 -16.28 -17.60
N VAL A 107 -16.90 -16.18 -16.50
CA VAL A 107 -17.37 -16.52 -15.16
C VAL A 107 -17.33 -15.26 -14.30
N VAL A 108 -18.49 -14.89 -13.74
CA VAL A 108 -18.63 -13.78 -12.79
C VAL A 108 -18.68 -14.36 -11.38
N LEU A 109 -17.64 -14.08 -10.60
CA LEU A 109 -17.64 -14.32 -9.16
C LEU A 109 -18.43 -13.19 -8.49
N THR A 110 -19.41 -13.50 -7.64
CA THR A 110 -20.24 -12.46 -7.00
C THR A 110 -20.49 -12.73 -5.52
N ASP A 111 -20.36 -11.69 -4.69
CA ASP A 111 -20.72 -11.70 -3.27
C ASP A 111 -22.11 -11.08 -2.99
N ARG A 112 -22.92 -10.80 -4.02
CA ARG A 112 -24.27 -10.20 -3.90
C ARG A 112 -25.24 -10.98 -3.02
N ALA A 113 -25.05 -12.29 -2.87
CA ALA A 113 -25.89 -13.14 -2.03
C ALA A 113 -25.60 -12.99 -0.52
N GLN A 114 -24.76 -12.04 -0.10
CA GLN A 114 -24.48 -11.79 1.31
C GLN A 114 -25.72 -11.23 2.03
N ASP A 115 -26.09 -11.85 3.14
CA ASP A 115 -27.21 -11.47 3.99
C ASP A 115 -26.91 -11.82 5.46
N ASP A 116 -27.91 -11.85 6.35
CA ASP A 116 -27.74 -12.20 7.76
C ASP A 116 -27.42 -13.69 8.01
N GLU A 117 -27.65 -14.56 7.01
CA GLU A 117 -27.38 -15.99 7.07
C GLU A 117 -26.15 -16.42 6.26
N ARG A 118 -25.67 -15.56 5.35
CA ARG A 118 -24.58 -15.82 4.41
C ARG A 118 -23.48 -14.77 4.51
N VAL A 119 -22.26 -15.22 4.68
CA VAL A 119 -21.06 -14.38 4.75
C VAL A 119 -20.28 -14.46 3.43
N ALA A 120 -19.76 -13.32 2.97
CA ALA A 120 -18.98 -13.22 1.75
C ALA A 120 -17.56 -13.76 1.94
N VAL A 121 -17.11 -14.63 1.02
CA VAL A 121 -15.71 -15.06 0.88
C VAL A 121 -14.87 -13.83 0.58
N PRO A 122 -13.77 -13.57 1.32
CA PRO A 122 -12.87 -12.46 0.99
C PRO A 122 -12.49 -12.51 -0.49
N ALA A 123 -12.74 -11.43 -1.21
CA ALA A 123 -12.77 -11.42 -2.66
C ALA A 123 -11.44 -11.88 -3.28
N LEU A 124 -10.32 -11.52 -2.63
CA LEU A 124 -9.00 -11.95 -3.05
C LEU A 124 -8.77 -13.46 -2.90
N LEU A 125 -9.32 -14.09 -1.86
CA LEU A 125 -9.24 -15.55 -1.69
C LEU A 125 -10.09 -16.27 -2.74
N ALA A 126 -11.29 -15.77 -3.02
CA ALA A 126 -12.19 -16.33 -4.04
C ALA A 126 -11.55 -16.28 -5.43
N VAL A 127 -11.06 -15.11 -5.85
CA VAL A 127 -10.34 -14.94 -7.12
C VAL A 127 -9.09 -15.81 -7.17
N GLY A 128 -8.28 -15.80 -6.11
CA GLY A 128 -7.04 -16.58 -6.06
C GLY A 128 -7.30 -18.08 -6.19
N ALA A 129 -8.27 -18.63 -5.45
CA ALA A 129 -8.64 -20.04 -5.51
C ALA A 129 -9.19 -20.43 -6.89
N ALA A 130 -10.11 -19.64 -7.45
CA ALA A 130 -10.65 -19.87 -8.79
C ALA A 130 -9.56 -19.83 -9.87
N HIS A 131 -8.74 -18.78 -9.87
CA HIS A 131 -7.64 -18.64 -10.82
C HIS A 131 -6.63 -19.78 -10.70
N ALA A 132 -6.17 -20.09 -9.49
CA ALA A 132 -5.21 -21.16 -9.25
C ALA A 132 -5.75 -22.53 -9.70
N HIS A 133 -7.03 -22.81 -9.43
CA HIS A 133 -7.67 -24.04 -9.87
C HIS A 133 -7.75 -24.13 -11.40
N LEU A 134 -8.27 -23.10 -12.07
CA LEU A 134 -8.40 -23.06 -13.53
C LEU A 134 -7.03 -23.18 -14.22
N VAL A 135 -5.96 -22.64 -13.64
CA VAL A 135 -4.60 -22.80 -14.17
C VAL A 135 -4.15 -24.26 -14.06
N ARG A 136 -4.33 -24.91 -12.89
CA ARG A 136 -3.99 -26.33 -12.69
C ARG A 136 -4.77 -27.24 -13.63
N ALA A 137 -6.05 -26.94 -13.84
CA ALA A 137 -6.94 -27.65 -14.75
C ALA A 137 -6.71 -27.31 -16.23
N ARG A 138 -5.79 -26.40 -16.56
CA ARG A 138 -5.51 -25.91 -17.93
C ARG A 138 -6.73 -25.30 -18.62
N GLN A 139 -7.62 -24.70 -17.84
CA GLN A 139 -8.86 -24.08 -18.27
C GLN A 139 -8.78 -22.55 -18.27
N ARG A 140 -7.81 -21.94 -17.59
CA ARG A 140 -7.78 -20.48 -17.39
C ARG A 140 -7.77 -19.67 -18.69
N THR A 141 -7.15 -20.17 -19.76
CA THR A 141 -7.12 -19.52 -21.08
C THR A 141 -8.45 -19.62 -21.84
N ARG A 142 -9.39 -20.46 -21.39
CA ARG A 142 -10.69 -20.69 -22.05
C ARG A 142 -11.79 -19.76 -21.55
N VAL A 143 -11.51 -18.89 -20.57
CA VAL A 143 -12.54 -18.14 -19.86
C VAL A 143 -12.04 -16.77 -19.40
N GLY A 144 -12.95 -15.79 -19.34
CA GLY A 144 -12.75 -14.51 -18.68
C GLY A 144 -13.24 -14.60 -17.24
N LEU A 145 -12.46 -14.13 -16.28
CA LEU A 145 -12.84 -14.13 -14.87
C LEU A 145 -13.18 -12.71 -14.43
N VAL A 146 -14.45 -12.45 -14.11
CA VAL A 146 -14.93 -11.14 -13.65
C VAL A 146 -15.33 -11.26 -12.19
N LEU A 147 -15.14 -10.19 -11.42
CA LEU A 147 -15.52 -10.13 -10.01
C LEU A 147 -16.51 -8.99 -9.79
N GLU A 148 -17.70 -9.31 -9.31
CA GLU A 148 -18.61 -8.37 -8.66
C GLU A 148 -18.40 -8.45 -7.15
N THR A 149 -18.01 -7.35 -6.50
CA THR A 149 -17.71 -7.38 -5.05
C THR A 149 -18.08 -6.12 -4.29
N ALA A 150 -18.53 -6.31 -3.04
CA ALA A 150 -18.68 -5.24 -2.06
C ALA A 150 -17.35 -4.80 -1.40
N GLU A 151 -16.31 -5.63 -1.44
CA GLU A 151 -15.09 -5.44 -0.63
C GLU A 151 -14.07 -4.47 -1.29
N ALA A 152 -13.94 -4.54 -2.61
CA ALA A 152 -12.93 -3.78 -3.36
C ALA A 152 -13.26 -2.29 -3.41
N ARG A 153 -12.36 -1.44 -2.89
CA ARG A 153 -12.58 0.02 -2.81
C ARG A 153 -11.31 0.86 -2.90
N GLU A 154 -10.13 0.24 -2.81
CA GLU A 154 -8.84 0.93 -2.83
C GLU A 154 -7.99 0.44 -3.99
N VAL A 155 -7.06 1.29 -4.44
CA VAL A 155 -6.06 0.95 -5.48
C VAL A 155 -5.37 -0.38 -5.18
N HIS A 156 -5.03 -0.66 -3.91
CA HIS A 156 -4.37 -1.90 -3.55
C HIS A 156 -5.27 -3.14 -3.76
N HIS A 157 -6.58 -3.03 -3.50
CA HIS A 157 -7.54 -4.11 -3.75
C HIS A 157 -7.59 -4.42 -5.25
N PHE A 158 -7.74 -3.41 -6.09
CA PHE A 158 -7.76 -3.60 -7.55
C PHE A 158 -6.46 -4.23 -8.08
N CYS A 159 -5.30 -3.73 -7.63
CA CYS A 159 -4.02 -4.30 -8.05
C CYS A 159 -3.82 -5.74 -7.57
N THR A 160 -4.25 -6.09 -6.36
CA THR A 160 -4.12 -7.48 -5.87
C THR A 160 -5.06 -8.38 -6.65
N LEU A 161 -6.33 -8.04 -6.79
CA LEU A 161 -7.31 -8.82 -7.54
C LEU A 161 -6.86 -9.10 -8.98
N VAL A 162 -6.38 -8.08 -9.71
CA VAL A 162 -5.84 -8.27 -11.07
C VAL A 162 -4.53 -9.06 -11.05
N GLY A 163 -3.62 -8.74 -10.14
CA GLY A 163 -2.34 -9.45 -10.01
C GLY A 163 -2.48 -10.94 -9.65
N PHE A 164 -3.64 -11.34 -9.11
CA PHE A 164 -4.01 -12.71 -8.80
C PHE A 164 -5.03 -13.32 -9.79
N GLY A 165 -5.31 -12.64 -10.89
CA GLY A 165 -5.84 -13.28 -12.10
C GLY A 165 -7.28 -12.95 -12.46
N VAL A 166 -7.94 -11.98 -11.81
CA VAL A 166 -9.20 -11.44 -12.32
C VAL A 166 -8.94 -10.59 -13.57
N ASP A 167 -9.86 -10.64 -14.53
CA ASP A 167 -9.83 -9.86 -15.76
C ASP A 167 -10.51 -8.50 -15.60
N ALA A 168 -11.60 -8.43 -14.83
CA ALA A 168 -12.34 -7.20 -14.57
C ALA A 168 -13.04 -7.22 -13.21
N ILE A 169 -13.27 -6.04 -12.64
CA ILE A 169 -13.83 -5.86 -11.29
C ILE A 169 -14.97 -4.84 -11.34
N CYS A 170 -16.13 -5.21 -10.84
CA CYS A 170 -17.22 -4.29 -10.51
C CYS A 170 -17.26 -4.10 -8.98
N PRO A 171 -16.72 -2.98 -8.45
CA PRO A 171 -16.76 -2.67 -7.03
C PRO A 171 -18.10 -2.03 -6.65
N TYR A 172 -19.20 -2.80 -6.74
CA TYR A 172 -20.55 -2.24 -6.70
C TYR A 172 -20.82 -1.40 -5.45
N LEU A 173 -20.41 -1.88 -4.27
CA LEU A 173 -20.69 -1.18 -3.01
C LEU A 173 -19.89 0.13 -2.90
N ALA A 174 -18.70 0.20 -3.49
CA ALA A 174 -17.93 1.44 -3.53
C ALA A 174 -18.61 2.49 -4.42
N LEU A 175 -19.21 2.08 -5.53
CA LEU A 175 -19.98 2.95 -6.42
C LEU A 175 -21.29 3.40 -5.75
N GLU A 176 -22.03 2.48 -5.14
CA GLU A 176 -23.24 2.78 -4.39
C GLU A 176 -22.95 3.71 -3.20
N ALA A 177 -21.84 3.51 -2.49
CA ALA A 177 -21.41 4.42 -1.41
C ALA A 177 -21.05 5.81 -1.93
N ALA A 178 -20.41 5.92 -3.11
CA ALA A 178 -20.14 7.22 -3.72
C ALA A 178 -21.44 7.95 -4.10
N ALA A 179 -22.42 7.24 -4.64
CA ALA A 179 -23.74 7.80 -4.94
C ALA A 179 -24.45 8.27 -3.65
N ALA A 180 -24.44 7.46 -2.59
CA ALA A 180 -25.02 7.84 -1.30
C ALA A 180 -24.35 9.10 -0.71
N LEU A 181 -23.01 9.18 -0.76
CA LEU A 181 -22.28 10.38 -0.34
C LEU A 181 -22.63 11.62 -1.17
N ALA A 182 -22.90 11.45 -2.47
CA ALA A 182 -23.36 12.54 -3.32
C ALA A 182 -24.77 13.00 -2.92
N THR A 183 -25.69 12.07 -2.70
CA THR A 183 -27.06 12.35 -2.23
C THR A 183 -27.06 13.10 -0.90
N ASP A 184 -26.15 12.72 0.01
CA ASP A 184 -25.96 13.37 1.31
C ASP A 184 -25.21 14.73 1.23
N GLY A 185 -24.84 15.18 0.03
CA GLY A 185 -24.12 16.45 -0.19
C GLY A 185 -22.68 16.45 0.32
N ARG A 186 -22.06 15.29 0.50
CA ARG A 186 -20.70 15.13 1.08
C ARG A 186 -19.56 15.27 0.07
N LEU A 187 -19.87 15.23 -1.23
CA LEU A 187 -18.89 15.30 -2.32
C LEU A 187 -18.71 16.71 -2.93
N GLY A 188 -19.19 17.74 -2.24
CA GLY A 188 -19.09 19.14 -2.65
C GLY A 188 -20.28 19.62 -3.51
N PRO A 189 -20.46 20.94 -3.64
CA PRO A 189 -21.67 21.54 -4.21
C PRO A 189 -21.81 21.36 -5.73
N SER A 190 -20.73 20.99 -6.43
CA SER A 190 -20.70 20.80 -7.88
C SER A 190 -20.97 19.36 -8.32
N THR A 191 -21.18 18.44 -7.38
CA THR A 191 -21.34 17.02 -7.67
C THR A 191 -22.84 16.70 -7.77
N ASP A 192 -23.29 16.35 -8.96
CA ASP A 192 -24.67 15.90 -9.18
C ASP A 192 -24.81 14.43 -8.73
N ALA A 193 -25.67 14.19 -7.75
CA ALA A 193 -25.93 12.85 -7.23
C ALA A 193 -26.71 11.96 -8.21
N ALA A 194 -27.43 12.56 -9.18
CA ALA A 194 -28.16 11.81 -10.20
C ALA A 194 -27.25 11.25 -11.31
N ASP A 195 -26.06 11.84 -11.49
CA ASP A 195 -25.10 11.45 -12.52
C ASP A 195 -24.14 10.37 -12.01
N THR A 196 -24.67 9.15 -11.86
CA THR A 196 -23.91 7.99 -11.40
C THR A 196 -22.75 7.61 -12.32
N ASP A 197 -22.87 7.88 -13.62
CA ASP A 197 -21.81 7.66 -14.60
C ASP A 197 -20.63 8.61 -14.39
N ALA A 198 -20.88 9.90 -14.13
CA ALA A 198 -19.82 10.84 -13.80
C ALA A 198 -19.12 10.50 -12.47
N LEU A 199 -19.87 10.04 -11.47
CA LEU A 199 -19.30 9.56 -10.20
C LEU A 199 -18.37 8.37 -10.43
N ALA A 200 -18.84 7.36 -11.18
CA ALA A 200 -18.05 6.19 -11.53
C ALA A 200 -16.82 6.57 -12.38
N ALA A 201 -16.97 7.48 -13.34
CA ALA A 201 -15.87 7.95 -14.18
C ALA A 201 -14.76 8.62 -13.36
N ASN A 202 -15.11 9.48 -12.40
CA ASN A 202 -14.15 10.13 -11.50
C ASN A 202 -13.45 9.12 -10.59
N TYR A 203 -14.22 8.22 -9.98
CA TYR A 203 -13.69 7.17 -9.11
C TYR A 203 -12.71 6.25 -9.86
N PHE A 204 -13.10 5.79 -11.05
CA PHE A 204 -12.27 4.93 -11.88
C PHE A 204 -11.09 5.65 -12.51
N SER A 205 -11.18 6.95 -12.78
CA SER A 205 -10.02 7.76 -13.19
C SER A 205 -8.94 7.76 -12.10
N ALA A 206 -9.33 8.03 -10.85
CA ALA A 206 -8.42 7.99 -9.71
C ALA A 206 -7.85 6.58 -9.46
N ALA A 207 -8.70 5.55 -9.50
CA ALA A 207 -8.27 4.17 -9.33
C ALA A 207 -7.30 3.73 -10.44
N SER A 208 -7.59 4.06 -11.70
CA SER A 208 -6.76 3.74 -12.87
C SER A 208 -5.38 4.40 -12.79
N ALA A 209 -5.32 5.70 -12.46
CA ALA A 209 -4.05 6.39 -12.24
C ALA A 209 -3.25 5.74 -11.09
N GLY A 210 -3.93 5.32 -10.02
CA GLY A 210 -3.33 4.57 -8.92
C GLY A 210 -2.79 3.19 -9.35
N MET A 211 -3.52 2.45 -10.18
CA MET A 211 -3.08 1.15 -10.69
C MET A 211 -1.84 1.27 -11.56
N LEU A 212 -1.83 2.23 -12.50
CA LEU A 212 -0.65 2.54 -13.31
C LEU A 212 0.55 2.89 -12.43
N LYS A 213 0.32 3.68 -11.38
CA LYS A 213 1.35 4.00 -10.38
C LYS A 213 1.89 2.78 -9.65
N VAL A 214 1.06 1.79 -9.31
CA VAL A 214 1.55 0.54 -8.67
C VAL A 214 2.34 -0.31 -9.66
N MET A 215 1.86 -0.46 -10.89
CA MET A 215 2.55 -1.21 -11.94
C MET A 215 3.93 -0.61 -12.26
N SER A 216 3.99 0.71 -12.33
CA SER A 216 5.22 1.44 -12.68
C SER A 216 6.33 1.27 -11.63
N LYS A 217 5.99 0.96 -10.36
CA LYS A 217 6.98 0.65 -9.30
C LYS A 217 7.89 -0.53 -9.65
N MET A 218 7.40 -1.46 -10.46
CA MET A 218 8.17 -2.60 -10.96
C MET A 218 8.71 -2.38 -12.38
N GLY A 219 8.40 -1.23 -12.99
CA GLY A 219 8.71 -0.95 -14.40
C GLY A 219 7.79 -1.70 -15.38
N ILE A 220 6.56 -2.03 -14.96
CA ILE A 220 5.58 -2.72 -15.81
C ILE A 220 4.71 -1.67 -16.52
N SER A 221 4.73 -1.72 -17.86
CA SER A 221 3.99 -0.79 -18.72
C SER A 221 2.51 -1.16 -18.94
N THR A 222 2.21 -2.45 -19.09
CA THR A 222 0.89 -2.88 -19.56
C THR A 222 0.19 -3.78 -18.56
N LEU A 223 -1.13 -3.60 -18.42
CA LEU A 223 -1.96 -4.43 -17.54
C LEU A 223 -1.92 -5.91 -17.94
N ALA A 224 -1.84 -6.19 -19.24
CA ALA A 224 -1.73 -7.55 -19.77
C ALA A 224 -0.54 -8.32 -19.16
N SER A 225 0.58 -7.64 -18.89
CA SER A 225 1.76 -8.25 -18.25
C SER A 225 1.68 -8.29 -16.73
N TYR A 226 0.86 -7.42 -16.13
CA TYR A 226 0.67 -7.34 -14.68
C TYR A 226 -0.33 -8.38 -14.16
N LYS A 227 -1.36 -8.66 -14.97
CA LYS A 227 -2.43 -9.61 -14.67
C LYS A 227 -1.87 -11.00 -14.41
N GLY A 228 -2.21 -11.58 -13.26
CA GLY A 228 -1.72 -12.90 -12.85
C GLY A 228 -0.22 -12.98 -12.51
N ALA A 229 0.55 -11.88 -12.60
CA ALA A 229 2.00 -11.90 -12.40
C ALA A 229 2.42 -11.97 -10.91
N GLN A 230 1.48 -11.83 -9.97
CA GLN A 230 1.72 -11.92 -8.52
C GLN A 230 2.88 -11.03 -8.05
N ILE A 231 2.86 -9.73 -8.39
CA ILE A 231 3.88 -8.74 -8.01
C ILE A 231 3.70 -8.31 -6.54
N PHE A 232 3.57 -9.29 -5.66
CA PHE A 232 3.28 -9.14 -4.25
C PHE A 232 4.13 -10.08 -3.41
N GLU A 233 4.29 -9.72 -2.14
CA GLU A 233 4.79 -10.61 -1.10
C GLU A 233 3.73 -10.69 0.00
N ALA A 234 3.40 -11.91 0.41
CA ALA A 234 2.55 -12.17 1.56
C ALA A 234 3.39 -12.10 2.84
N VAL A 235 2.81 -11.51 3.88
CA VAL A 235 3.41 -11.44 5.22
C VAL A 235 2.32 -11.80 6.20
N GLY A 236 2.51 -12.87 6.96
CA GLY A 236 1.54 -13.33 7.95
C GLY A 236 0.41 -14.19 7.39
N LEU A 237 0.59 -14.85 6.24
CA LEU A 237 -0.34 -15.86 5.72
C LEU A 237 0.27 -17.25 5.84
N ALA A 238 -0.51 -18.20 6.35
CA ALA A 238 -0.08 -19.58 6.51
C ALA A 238 0.12 -20.29 5.16
N PRO A 239 0.97 -21.34 5.11
CA PRO A 239 1.28 -22.05 3.86
C PRO A 239 0.06 -22.63 3.15
N ASP A 240 -0.93 -23.14 3.89
CA ASP A 240 -2.17 -23.70 3.34
C ASP A 240 -3.00 -22.65 2.57
N VAL A 241 -3.07 -21.41 3.08
CA VAL A 241 -3.71 -20.28 2.38
C VAL A 241 -2.97 -19.96 1.09
N ILE A 242 -1.62 -19.92 1.13
CA ILE A 242 -0.79 -19.65 -0.03
C ILE A 242 -0.93 -20.74 -1.09
N GLU A 243 -0.87 -22.01 -0.69
CA GLU A 243 -0.99 -23.15 -1.61
C GLU A 243 -2.36 -23.21 -2.29
N LEU A 244 -3.44 -22.93 -1.54
CA LEU A 244 -4.80 -22.96 -2.07
C LEU A 244 -5.06 -21.78 -3.02
N CYS A 245 -4.80 -20.55 -2.57
CA CYS A 245 -5.25 -19.34 -3.25
C CYS A 245 -4.15 -18.61 -4.04
N PHE A 246 -2.88 -18.70 -3.64
CA PHE A 246 -1.81 -17.84 -4.15
C PHE A 246 -0.52 -18.62 -4.47
N PRO A 247 -0.60 -19.72 -5.25
CA PRO A 247 0.56 -20.56 -5.51
C PRO A 247 1.70 -19.75 -6.12
N ASN A 248 2.92 -19.99 -5.64
CA ASN A 248 4.18 -19.29 -5.99
C ASN A 248 4.38 -17.90 -5.36
N THR A 249 3.43 -17.39 -4.57
CA THR A 249 3.65 -16.16 -3.81
C THR A 249 4.58 -16.39 -2.62
N VAL A 250 5.57 -15.52 -2.47
CA VAL A 250 6.50 -15.57 -1.34
C VAL A 250 5.76 -15.23 -0.04
N SER A 251 5.86 -16.10 0.96
CA SER A 251 5.41 -15.87 2.35
C SER A 251 6.49 -16.35 3.31
N ARG A 252 7.43 -15.45 3.66
CA ARG A 252 8.57 -15.79 4.53
C ARG A 252 8.20 -15.94 6.00
N LEU A 253 7.16 -15.21 6.40
CA LEU A 253 6.61 -15.26 7.73
C LEU A 253 5.18 -15.80 7.61
N ALA A 254 5.00 -17.06 8.03
CA ALA A 254 3.68 -17.66 8.13
C ALA A 254 2.84 -16.93 9.19
N GLY A 255 1.52 -17.11 9.14
CA GLY A 255 0.61 -16.46 10.09
C GLY A 255 -0.80 -17.04 10.02
N ALA A 256 -1.77 -16.20 9.67
CA ALA A 256 -3.18 -16.55 9.68
C ALA A 256 -3.49 -17.76 8.77
N SER A 257 -4.15 -18.76 9.35
CA SER A 257 -4.73 -19.90 8.64
C SER A 257 -6.09 -19.54 8.03
N LEU A 258 -6.65 -20.45 7.22
CA LEU A 258 -8.03 -20.30 6.73
C LEU A 258 -9.04 -20.13 7.87
N ASP A 259 -8.89 -20.87 8.97
CA ASP A 259 -9.79 -20.75 10.13
C ASP A 259 -9.71 -19.36 10.80
N ALA A 260 -8.50 -18.80 10.90
CA ALA A 260 -8.31 -17.45 11.45
C ALA A 260 -8.98 -16.39 10.55
N LEU A 261 -8.75 -16.48 9.23
CA LEU A 261 -9.36 -15.58 8.25
C LEU A 261 -10.90 -15.71 8.24
N ALA A 262 -11.42 -16.92 8.35
CA ALA A 262 -12.86 -17.18 8.43
C ALA A 262 -13.45 -16.60 9.73
N THR A 263 -12.73 -16.71 10.84
CA THR A 263 -13.13 -16.11 12.12
C THR A 263 -13.21 -14.58 12.02
N ASP A 264 -12.25 -13.95 11.36
CA ASP A 264 -12.29 -12.49 11.11
C ASP A 264 -13.45 -12.09 10.20
N ALA A 265 -13.71 -12.85 9.13
CA ALA A 265 -14.85 -12.61 8.25
C ALA A 265 -16.20 -12.75 8.98
N LEU A 266 -16.36 -13.76 9.84
CA LEU A 266 -17.54 -13.94 10.68
C LEU A 266 -17.69 -12.82 11.72
N ARG A 267 -16.57 -12.33 12.27
CA ARG A 267 -16.59 -11.17 13.18
C ARG A 267 -17.07 -9.91 12.47
N LEU A 268 -16.58 -9.64 11.27
CA LEU A 268 -17.03 -8.52 10.44
C LEU A 268 -18.50 -8.67 10.04
N HIS A 269 -18.92 -9.88 9.69
CA HIS A 269 -20.32 -10.19 9.40
C HIS A 269 -21.23 -9.89 10.60
N ALA A 270 -20.87 -10.34 11.79
CA ALA A 270 -21.60 -10.04 13.02
C ALA A 270 -21.65 -8.53 13.35
N MET A 271 -20.64 -7.76 12.93
CA MET A 271 -20.66 -6.30 13.06
C MET A 271 -21.62 -5.62 12.08
N GLY A 272 -21.91 -6.24 10.93
CA GLY A 272 -22.86 -5.70 9.92
C GLY A 272 -24.30 -6.17 10.12
N TYR A 273 -24.50 -7.42 10.55
CA TYR A 273 -25.81 -8.08 10.66
C TYR A 273 -26.24 -8.40 12.10
N GLY A 274 -25.37 -8.20 13.09
CA GLY A 274 -25.71 -8.44 14.49
C GLY A 274 -26.75 -7.46 15.03
N ALA A 275 -27.40 -7.83 16.14
CA ALA A 275 -28.50 -7.05 16.73
C ALA A 275 -28.16 -5.56 16.98
N ALA A 276 -26.91 -5.27 17.36
CA ALA A 276 -26.45 -3.90 17.56
C ALA A 276 -26.39 -3.09 16.25
N ALA A 277 -25.99 -3.72 15.16
CA ALA A 277 -25.94 -3.11 13.83
C ALA A 277 -27.35 -2.82 13.32
N SER A 278 -28.25 -3.82 13.41
CA SER A 278 -29.66 -3.66 13.04
C SER A 278 -30.33 -2.55 13.85
N ALA A 279 -30.04 -2.46 15.16
CA ALA A 279 -30.55 -1.38 16.01
C ALA A 279 -30.01 0.01 15.62
N ALA A 280 -28.72 0.12 15.29
CA ALA A 280 -28.11 1.37 14.86
C ALA A 280 -28.67 1.86 13.51
N VAL A 281 -28.86 0.95 12.55
CA VAL A 281 -29.49 1.25 11.26
C VAL A 281 -30.95 1.68 11.47
N ALA A 282 -31.72 0.95 12.28
CA ALA A 282 -33.11 1.29 12.59
C ALA A 282 -33.25 2.66 13.30
N ALA A 283 -32.24 3.06 14.07
CA ALA A 283 -32.19 4.36 14.75
C ALA A 283 -31.69 5.51 13.85
N GLY A 284 -31.34 5.26 12.58
CA GLY A 284 -30.77 6.27 11.68
C GLY A 284 -29.41 6.81 12.13
N SER A 285 -28.72 6.08 13.03
CA SER A 285 -27.45 6.47 13.64
C SER A 285 -26.26 5.65 13.13
N GLY A 286 -26.45 4.91 12.04
CA GLY A 286 -25.47 4.00 11.41
C GLY A 286 -24.25 4.72 10.85
N THR A 287 -23.39 5.22 11.73
CA THR A 287 -22.04 5.65 11.36
C THR A 287 -21.10 4.45 11.43
N LEU A 288 -20.27 4.28 10.41
CA LEU A 288 -19.25 3.25 10.43
C LEU A 288 -18.24 3.56 11.55
N ALA A 289 -17.86 2.52 12.30
CA ALA A 289 -16.83 2.64 13.32
C ALA A 289 -15.50 3.04 12.65
N SER A 290 -14.80 4.01 13.25
CA SER A 290 -13.46 4.40 12.82
C SER A 290 -12.43 3.86 13.81
N PHE A 291 -11.71 2.82 13.41
CA PHE A 291 -10.68 2.18 14.24
C PHE A 291 -9.37 2.98 14.25
N GLY A 292 -9.20 4.01 13.43
CA GLY A 292 -8.00 4.85 13.46
C GLY A 292 -6.80 4.27 12.72
N GLU A 293 -7.01 3.45 11.70
CA GLU A 293 -5.93 2.85 10.88
C GLU A 293 -5.00 3.90 10.25
N LEU A 294 -5.55 5.03 9.76
CA LEU A 294 -4.79 6.11 9.14
C LEU A 294 -4.26 7.14 10.15
N HIS A 295 -5.03 7.38 11.22
CA HIS A 295 -4.72 8.38 12.23
C HIS A 295 -5.06 7.83 13.62
N SER A 296 -4.12 7.96 14.55
CA SER A 296 -4.33 7.56 15.95
C SER A 296 -5.63 8.15 16.50
N ARG A 297 -6.46 7.27 17.06
CA ARG A 297 -7.70 7.63 17.77
C ARG A 297 -7.66 7.07 19.18
N SER A 298 -8.46 7.66 20.06
CA SER A 298 -8.71 7.12 21.39
C SER A 298 -9.90 6.16 21.33
N GLY A 299 -9.83 5.05 22.05
CA GLY A 299 -10.92 4.09 22.16
C GLY A 299 -10.40 2.69 22.51
N PRO A 300 -11.26 1.81 23.05
CA PRO A 300 -10.86 0.44 23.38
C PRO A 300 -10.50 -0.38 22.13
N ASP A 301 -11.18 -0.14 21.01
CA ASP A 301 -10.98 -0.83 19.74
C ASP A 301 -10.12 -0.03 18.75
N ALA A 302 -9.43 1.02 19.23
CA ALA A 302 -8.60 1.85 18.36
C ALA A 302 -7.30 1.10 18.01
N GLU A 303 -6.91 1.21 16.74
CA GLU A 303 -5.65 0.70 16.21
C GLU A 303 -4.48 1.25 17.03
N VAL A 304 -3.52 0.38 17.34
CA VAL A 304 -2.37 0.77 18.16
C VAL A 304 -1.31 1.40 17.25
N HIS A 305 -0.90 2.63 17.57
CA HIS A 305 0.14 3.34 16.82
C HIS A 305 1.43 3.42 17.63
N LEU A 306 2.56 3.18 16.97
CA LEU A 306 3.88 3.32 17.61
C LEU A 306 4.18 4.80 17.94
N ASN A 307 3.73 5.72 17.09
CA ASN A 307 3.80 7.16 17.34
C ASN A 307 2.57 7.60 18.15
N ASP A 308 2.50 7.14 19.39
CA ASP A 308 1.40 7.43 20.32
C ASP A 308 1.54 8.85 20.93
N PRO A 309 0.45 9.64 21.08
CA PRO A 309 0.51 10.98 21.65
C PRO A 309 1.15 11.07 23.04
N ALA A 310 0.89 10.10 23.93
CA ALA A 310 1.49 10.09 25.26
C ALA A 310 2.99 9.81 25.20
N SER A 311 3.42 8.90 24.31
CA SER A 311 4.84 8.63 24.06
C SER A 311 5.58 9.88 23.55
N VAL A 312 4.97 10.66 22.65
CA VAL A 312 5.55 11.91 22.13
C VAL A 312 5.68 12.95 23.25
N ALA A 313 4.66 13.12 24.09
CA ALA A 313 4.69 14.06 25.20
C ALA A 313 5.77 13.69 26.24
N LEU A 314 5.90 12.40 26.57
CA LEU A 314 6.94 11.91 27.49
C LEU A 314 8.34 12.15 26.94
N LEU A 315 8.57 11.88 25.64
CA LEU A 315 9.85 12.13 25.01
C LEU A 315 10.20 13.63 24.99
N GLN A 316 9.23 14.49 24.66
CA GLN A 316 9.43 15.95 24.69
C GLN A 316 9.78 16.45 26.10
N LYS A 317 9.11 15.94 27.14
CA LYS A 317 9.45 16.26 28.53
C LYS A 317 10.85 15.77 28.89
N ALA A 318 11.20 14.55 28.50
CA ALA A 318 12.49 13.95 28.77
C ALA A 318 13.65 14.79 28.21
N VAL A 319 13.56 15.20 26.95
CA VAL A 319 14.65 15.95 26.29
C VAL A 319 14.75 17.41 26.77
N ARG A 320 13.63 18.04 27.17
CA ARG A 320 13.63 19.43 27.67
C ARG A 320 14.21 19.55 29.09
N ALA A 321 14.15 18.48 29.88
CA ALA A 321 14.62 18.44 31.26
C ALA A 321 15.67 17.33 31.47
N ALA A 322 16.51 17.07 30.47
CA ALA A 322 17.37 15.88 30.39
C ALA A 322 18.27 15.65 31.63
N ASP A 323 18.81 16.72 32.21
CA ASP A 323 19.69 16.65 33.38
C ASP A 323 18.94 16.56 34.70
N ALA A 324 17.66 16.94 34.71
CA ALA A 324 16.82 16.91 35.89
C ALA A 324 16.26 15.51 36.16
N ALA A 325 16.00 15.22 37.44
CA ALA A 325 15.39 13.95 37.86
C ALA A 325 14.06 13.68 37.13
N GLU A 326 13.27 14.73 36.87
CA GLU A 326 12.00 14.61 36.14
C GLU A 326 12.17 14.21 34.67
N GLY A 327 13.25 14.64 34.00
CA GLY A 327 13.51 14.27 32.61
C GLY A 327 13.98 12.82 32.50
N LYS A 328 14.86 12.38 33.42
CA LYS A 328 15.26 10.97 33.54
C LYS A 328 14.06 10.07 33.82
N HIS A 329 13.17 10.49 34.73
CA HIS A 329 11.92 9.78 35.00
C HIS A 329 11.01 9.72 33.76
N ALA A 330 10.82 10.84 33.07
CA ALA A 330 10.03 10.88 31.83
C ALA A 330 10.61 9.97 30.73
N PHE A 331 11.95 9.89 30.59
CA PHE A 331 12.59 8.98 29.64
C PHE A 331 12.38 7.50 30.01
N ALA A 332 12.41 7.16 31.30
CA ALA A 332 12.13 5.81 31.76
C ALA A 332 10.68 5.39 31.46
N GLU A 333 9.71 6.29 31.71
CA GLU A 333 8.30 6.04 31.39
C GLU A 333 8.05 5.98 29.88
N TYR A 334 8.70 6.86 29.09
CA TYR A 334 8.71 6.78 27.63
C TYR A 334 9.23 5.42 27.15
N SER A 335 10.36 4.96 27.69
CA SER A 335 11.00 3.70 27.28
C SER A 335 10.12 2.50 27.59
N LYS A 336 9.45 2.47 28.75
CA LYS A 336 8.49 1.40 29.08
C LYS A 336 7.29 1.41 28.13
N LEU A 337 6.72 2.59 27.87
CA LEU A 337 5.56 2.73 26.99
C LEU A 337 5.90 2.31 25.56
N ILE A 338 7.00 2.82 25.00
CA ILE A 338 7.38 2.52 23.61
C ILE A 338 7.75 1.04 23.44
N ASN A 339 8.37 0.40 24.45
CA ASN A 339 8.65 -1.04 24.39
C ASN A 339 7.35 -1.86 24.37
N ARG A 340 6.37 -1.53 25.23
CA ARG A 340 5.04 -2.17 25.22
C ARG A 340 4.32 -1.97 23.88
N LEU A 341 4.38 -0.77 23.30
CA LEU A 341 3.79 -0.51 21.98
C LEU A 341 4.50 -1.32 20.88
N ASN A 342 5.84 -1.43 20.92
CA ASN A 342 6.60 -2.24 19.97
C ASN A 342 6.21 -3.72 20.02
N GLU A 343 5.98 -4.29 21.22
CA GLU A 343 5.50 -5.67 21.41
C GLU A 343 4.17 -5.93 20.70
N ALA A 344 3.28 -4.93 20.67
CA ALA A 344 1.97 -5.06 20.04
C ALA A 344 2.02 -4.93 18.51
N VAL A 345 2.90 -4.10 17.94
CA VAL A 345 2.77 -3.66 16.53
C VAL A 345 3.97 -3.99 15.62
N THR A 346 5.07 -4.53 16.16
CA THR A 346 6.28 -4.79 15.38
C THR A 346 6.83 -6.20 15.54
N LEU A 347 7.44 -6.75 14.47
CA LEU A 347 8.10 -8.06 14.53
C LEU A 347 9.23 -8.12 15.57
N ARG A 348 9.99 -7.03 15.73
CA ARG A 348 11.06 -6.97 16.73
C ARG A 348 10.55 -7.00 18.17
N GLY A 349 9.30 -6.57 18.40
CA GLY A 349 8.66 -6.63 19.71
C GLY A 349 8.29 -8.06 20.13
N LEU A 350 8.20 -9.00 19.17
CA LEU A 350 8.01 -10.42 19.46
C LEU A 350 9.31 -11.12 19.90
N LEU A 351 10.45 -10.43 19.81
CA LEU A 351 11.76 -10.96 20.16
C LEU A 351 12.12 -10.58 21.59
N ARG A 352 12.82 -11.47 22.29
CA ARG A 352 13.41 -11.19 23.61
C ARG A 352 14.88 -11.58 23.64
N PHE A 353 15.67 -10.81 24.39
CA PHE A 353 17.04 -11.20 24.72
C PHE A 353 17.01 -12.35 25.73
N LYS A 354 17.84 -13.37 25.50
CA LYS A 354 18.02 -14.49 26.42
C LYS A 354 19.15 -14.15 27.40
N SER A 355 18.80 -13.54 28.52
CA SER A 355 19.77 -13.09 29.54
C SER A 355 20.44 -14.25 30.28
N GLU A 356 19.94 -15.48 30.16
CA GLU A 356 20.51 -16.66 30.80
C GLU A 356 21.84 -17.14 30.17
N TYR A 357 22.22 -16.64 28.99
CA TYR A 357 23.45 -17.06 28.29
C TYR A 357 24.65 -16.13 28.53
N ALA A 358 24.50 -15.06 29.32
CA ALA A 358 25.59 -14.15 29.65
C ALA A 358 25.42 -13.57 31.05
N ALA A 359 26.51 -13.49 31.82
CA ALA A 359 26.50 -12.74 33.07
C ALA A 359 26.39 -11.24 32.77
N SER A 360 25.58 -10.54 33.56
CA SER A 360 25.56 -9.08 33.57
C SER A 360 26.93 -8.54 33.96
N VAL A 361 27.41 -7.54 33.21
CA VAL A 361 28.67 -6.82 33.49
C VAL A 361 28.38 -5.48 34.15
N ASP A 362 29.39 -4.87 34.77
CA ASP A 362 29.26 -3.49 35.25
C ASP A 362 29.08 -2.53 34.07
N ILE A 363 28.24 -1.51 34.21
CA ILE A 363 28.00 -0.53 33.13
C ILE A 363 29.28 0.20 32.72
N SER A 364 30.27 0.31 33.61
CA SER A 364 31.58 0.89 33.32
C SER A 364 32.43 0.04 32.36
N GLU A 365 32.10 -1.24 32.19
CA GLU A 365 32.75 -2.13 31.22
C GLU A 365 32.14 -2.00 29.81
N VAL A 366 30.97 -1.37 29.68
CA VAL A 366 30.30 -1.14 28.39
C VAL A 366 30.99 0.01 27.65
N GLU A 367 31.00 -0.06 26.31
CA GLU A 367 31.57 1.00 25.48
C GLU A 367 31.00 2.39 25.84
N PRO A 368 31.84 3.45 25.87
CA PRO A 368 31.39 4.79 26.24
C PRO A 368 30.28 5.32 25.32
N VAL A 369 29.37 6.12 25.88
CA VAL A 369 28.26 6.75 25.13
C VAL A 369 28.75 7.52 23.91
N ALA A 370 29.88 8.24 24.03
CA ALA A 370 30.48 9.00 22.94
C ALA A 370 30.89 8.11 21.74
N ASP A 371 31.22 6.84 21.97
CA ASP A 371 31.57 5.89 20.90
C ASP A 371 30.33 5.24 20.28
N ILE A 372 29.29 4.97 21.10
CA ILE A 372 27.99 4.51 20.60
C ILE A 372 27.36 5.55 19.68
N MET A 373 27.36 6.83 20.09
CA MET A 373 26.73 7.93 19.34
C MET A 373 27.31 8.14 17.93
N LYS A 374 28.57 7.78 17.69
CA LYS A 374 29.20 7.82 16.35
C LYS A 374 28.51 6.91 15.33
N ARG A 375 27.79 5.89 15.81
CA ARG A 375 27.02 4.94 15.00
C ARG A 375 25.64 5.49 14.63
N PHE A 376 25.17 6.56 15.30
CA PHE A 376 23.87 7.15 15.02
C PHE A 376 23.92 8.05 13.79
N CYS A 377 22.87 7.94 13.00
CA CYS A 377 22.60 8.80 11.86
C CYS A 377 21.19 9.35 11.97
N THR A 378 21.00 10.65 11.70
CA THR A 378 19.63 11.15 11.49
C THR A 378 19.11 10.65 10.16
N GLY A 379 17.79 10.46 10.07
CA GLY A 379 17.13 10.13 8.80
C GLY A 379 17.38 11.18 7.72
N ALA A 380 17.33 10.77 6.46
CA ALA A 380 17.48 11.64 5.30
C ALA A 380 16.18 12.43 5.06
N MET A 381 16.07 13.63 5.63
CA MET A 381 14.91 14.51 5.50
C MET A 381 15.30 15.74 4.70
N SER A 382 14.60 16.00 3.58
CA SER A 382 14.99 17.06 2.66
C SER A 382 14.72 18.46 3.20
N TYR A 383 15.64 19.39 2.92
CA TYR A 383 15.35 20.82 3.04
C TYR A 383 14.19 21.17 2.08
N GLY A 384 13.12 21.71 2.66
CA GLY A 384 11.82 21.92 1.99
C GLY A 384 10.74 20.95 2.47
N SER A 385 11.08 19.70 2.83
CA SER A 385 10.17 18.85 3.62
C SER A 385 10.11 19.35 5.06
N ILE A 386 11.29 19.56 5.64
CA ILE A 386 11.48 20.25 6.93
C ILE A 386 12.07 21.65 6.71
N SER A 387 11.93 22.52 7.72
CA SER A 387 12.43 23.89 7.68
C SER A 387 13.97 23.93 7.73
N LEU A 388 14.56 25.09 7.42
CA LEU A 388 16.00 25.26 7.51
C LEU A 388 16.49 25.07 8.96
N GLU A 389 15.74 25.60 9.91
CA GLU A 389 16.03 25.54 11.35
C GLU A 389 16.05 24.09 11.84
N ALA A 390 15.03 23.29 11.47
CA ALA A 390 15.00 21.88 11.83
C ALA A 390 16.17 21.11 11.17
N HIS A 391 16.45 21.39 9.90
CA HIS A 391 17.51 20.71 9.15
C HIS A 391 18.91 21.04 9.69
N SER A 392 19.18 22.31 9.98
CA SER A 392 20.46 22.75 10.54
C SER A 392 20.66 22.31 11.98
N THR A 393 19.60 22.31 12.81
CA THR A 393 19.65 21.83 14.20
C THR A 393 20.06 20.37 14.26
N LEU A 394 19.51 19.52 13.38
CA LEU A 394 19.91 18.12 13.29
C LEU A 394 21.39 17.98 12.87
N ALA A 395 21.86 18.81 11.95
CA ALA A 395 23.25 18.76 11.51
C ALA A 395 24.22 19.18 12.62
N GLU A 396 23.93 20.28 13.31
CA GLU A 396 24.72 20.76 14.45
C GLU A 396 24.81 19.72 15.56
N ALA A 397 23.65 19.15 15.95
CA ALA A 397 23.59 18.14 16.99
C ALA A 397 24.43 16.89 16.64
N MET A 398 24.28 16.37 15.42
CA MET A 398 25.03 15.17 15.01
C MET A 398 26.53 15.42 14.90
N ASN A 399 26.94 16.59 14.40
CA ASN A 399 28.34 16.96 14.32
C ASN A 399 28.96 17.17 15.71
N GLU A 400 28.18 17.64 16.70
CA GLU A 400 28.62 17.79 18.08
C GLU A 400 28.88 16.43 18.75
N ILE A 401 28.00 15.45 18.55
CA ILE A 401 28.13 14.11 19.16
C ILE A 401 29.00 13.14 18.34
N GLY A 402 29.60 13.59 17.24
CA GLY A 402 30.41 12.76 16.35
C GLY A 402 29.62 11.73 15.52
N GLY A 403 28.29 11.84 15.51
CA GLY A 403 27.43 11.06 14.62
C GLY A 403 27.30 11.73 13.26
N LYS A 404 26.30 11.35 12.45
CA LYS A 404 26.14 11.86 11.08
C LYS A 404 24.72 12.33 10.78
N SER A 405 24.58 13.52 10.22
CA SER A 405 23.31 13.97 9.63
C SER A 405 23.30 13.79 8.12
N ASN A 406 22.10 13.74 7.53
CA ASN A 406 21.91 13.49 6.10
C ASN A 406 21.04 14.60 5.48
N THR A 407 21.45 15.11 4.31
CA THR A 407 20.76 16.20 3.61
C THR A 407 19.35 15.87 3.14
N GLY A 408 19.07 14.60 2.89
CA GLY A 408 17.93 14.21 2.06
C GLY A 408 18.06 14.71 0.62
N GLU A 409 16.97 14.56 -0.14
CA GLU A 409 16.94 14.74 -1.60
C GLU A 409 16.83 16.19 -2.08
N GLY A 410 16.87 17.18 -1.17
CA GLY A 410 16.56 18.58 -1.46
C GLY A 410 17.75 19.47 -1.74
N GLY A 411 18.97 18.92 -1.75
CA GLY A 411 20.21 19.68 -1.69
C GLY A 411 20.49 20.23 -0.29
N GLU A 412 21.51 21.08 -0.19
CA GLU A 412 21.89 21.77 1.04
C GLU A 412 22.20 23.24 0.75
N ASN A 413 21.77 24.15 1.61
CA ASN A 413 22.03 25.57 1.42
C ASN A 413 23.55 25.82 1.42
N PRO A 414 24.14 26.44 0.37
CA PRO A 414 25.59 26.63 0.25
C PRO A 414 26.24 27.37 1.42
N ARG A 415 25.50 28.22 2.14
CA ARG A 415 26.01 28.90 3.35
C ARG A 415 26.48 27.93 4.42
N ARG A 416 25.90 26.74 4.48
CA ARG A 416 26.26 25.66 5.41
C ARG A 416 27.51 24.88 4.97
N LEU A 417 28.03 25.16 3.78
CA LEU A 417 29.22 24.50 3.25
C LEU A 417 30.47 25.40 3.38
N VAL A 418 30.28 26.68 3.73
CA VAL A 418 31.38 27.63 3.94
C VAL A 418 32.14 27.24 5.21
N PRO A 419 33.46 26.93 5.12
CA PRO A 419 34.27 26.64 6.31
C PRO A 419 34.30 27.81 7.30
N GLN A 420 34.55 27.50 8.56
CA GLN A 420 34.84 28.49 9.59
C GLN A 420 36.20 29.16 9.33
N ALA A 421 36.46 30.27 10.02
CA ALA A 421 37.71 31.04 9.85
C ALA A 421 38.97 30.24 10.21
N ASP A 422 38.84 29.22 11.06
CA ASP A 422 39.93 28.30 11.44
C ASP A 422 40.14 27.13 10.44
N GLY A 423 39.37 27.10 9.35
CA GLY A 423 39.40 26.05 8.33
C GLY A 423 38.56 24.82 8.67
N SER A 424 37.95 24.75 9.86
CA SER A 424 37.04 23.67 10.22
C SER A 424 35.74 23.75 9.42
N HIS A 425 35.05 22.60 9.29
CA HIS A 425 33.76 22.58 8.62
C HIS A 425 32.69 23.34 9.41
N ASN A 426 31.75 23.95 8.69
CA ASN A 426 30.57 24.53 9.33
C ASN A 426 29.82 23.46 10.12
N ARG A 427 29.45 23.76 11.38
CA ARG A 427 28.71 22.85 12.24
C ARG A 427 27.33 22.49 11.71
N GLN A 428 26.75 23.32 10.84
CA GLN A 428 25.47 23.04 10.17
C GLN A 428 25.63 22.15 8.93
N ARG A 429 26.85 21.82 8.49
CA ARG A 429 27.08 20.98 7.32
C ARG A 429 26.64 19.55 7.61
N SER A 430 25.77 18.97 6.78
CA SER A 430 25.44 17.55 6.88
C SER A 430 26.59 16.64 6.40
N ALA A 431 27.00 15.67 7.21
CA ALA A 431 28.10 14.76 6.85
C ALA A 431 27.75 13.87 5.64
N ILE A 432 26.50 13.41 5.54
CA ILE A 432 26.02 12.56 4.44
C ILE A 432 25.26 13.43 3.44
N LYS A 433 25.69 13.38 2.18
CA LYS A 433 25.02 14.02 1.05
C LYS A 433 24.25 12.99 0.23
N GLN A 434 22.95 13.20 0.06
CA GLN A 434 22.13 12.30 -0.72
C GLN A 434 22.15 12.68 -2.21
N VAL A 435 22.17 11.68 -3.08
CA VAL A 435 21.96 11.77 -4.53
C VAL A 435 20.73 10.93 -4.86
N ALA A 436 19.63 11.60 -5.20
CA ALA A 436 18.34 10.99 -5.55
C ALA A 436 18.00 11.26 -7.01
N SER A 437 16.94 10.62 -7.54
CA SER A 437 16.53 10.68 -8.96
C SER A 437 16.44 12.09 -9.54
N GLY A 438 15.82 13.04 -8.81
CA GLY A 438 15.69 14.44 -9.26
C GLY A 438 16.99 15.26 -9.25
N ARG A 439 18.07 14.75 -8.65
CA ARG A 439 19.39 15.41 -8.53
C ARG A 439 19.33 16.86 -8.01
N PHE A 440 18.30 17.21 -7.24
CA PHE A 440 18.13 18.58 -6.74
C PHE A 440 19.32 19.00 -5.86
N GLY A 441 19.90 20.16 -6.17
CA GLY A 441 21.04 20.73 -5.44
C GLY A 441 22.34 19.91 -5.53
N VAL A 442 22.40 18.90 -6.39
CA VAL A 442 23.60 18.09 -6.59
C VAL A 442 24.55 18.85 -7.51
N THR A 443 25.61 19.41 -6.94
CA THR A 443 26.67 20.15 -7.63
C THR A 443 28.05 19.59 -7.25
N SER A 444 29.09 19.93 -8.00
CA SER A 444 30.47 19.57 -7.63
C SER A 444 30.85 20.06 -6.24
N TYR A 445 30.46 21.29 -5.88
CA TYR A 445 30.69 21.87 -4.55
C TYR A 445 29.93 21.11 -3.45
N TYR A 446 28.68 20.73 -3.70
CA TYR A 446 27.89 19.90 -2.78
C TYR A 446 28.54 18.52 -2.53
N LEU A 447 28.96 17.84 -3.60
CA LEU A 447 29.58 16.52 -3.51
C LEU A 447 30.96 16.54 -2.84
N ALA A 448 31.76 17.56 -3.11
CA ALA A 448 33.09 17.73 -2.49
C ALA A 448 33.02 18.03 -0.99
N ASN A 449 31.86 18.45 -0.47
CA ASN A 449 31.63 18.72 0.95
C ASN A 449 30.89 17.58 1.67
N ALA A 450 30.99 16.35 1.14
CA ALA A 450 30.44 15.14 1.74
C ALA A 450 31.53 14.33 2.43
N ASP A 451 31.24 13.81 3.62
CA ASP A 451 32.05 12.72 4.20
C ASP A 451 31.56 11.37 3.65
N GLN A 452 30.26 11.28 3.31
CA GLN A 452 29.65 10.13 2.68
C GLN A 452 28.63 10.55 1.62
N LEU A 453 28.58 9.80 0.51
CA LEU A 453 27.56 9.94 -0.53
C LEU A 453 26.54 8.80 -0.40
N GLN A 454 25.26 9.15 -0.34
CA GLN A 454 24.16 8.18 -0.32
C GLN A 454 23.39 8.22 -1.64
N ILE A 455 23.48 7.15 -2.42
CA ILE A 455 22.62 6.94 -3.59
C ILE A 455 21.26 6.45 -3.11
N LYS A 456 20.22 7.28 -3.24
CA LYS A 456 18.88 6.97 -2.75
C LYS A 456 18.05 6.27 -3.83
N MET A 457 18.08 4.95 -3.83
CA MET A 457 17.26 4.16 -4.75
C MET A 457 15.75 4.20 -4.40
N ALA A 458 15.40 4.14 -3.12
CA ALA A 458 14.02 4.12 -2.65
C ALA A 458 13.89 4.57 -1.19
N GLN A 459 12.66 4.75 -0.70
CA GLN A 459 12.34 4.98 0.72
C GLN A 459 11.14 4.14 1.15
N GLY A 460 11.12 3.70 2.42
CA GLY A 460 10.08 2.78 2.93
C GLY A 460 8.64 3.31 2.87
N ALA A 461 8.45 4.63 2.95
CA ALA A 461 7.11 5.23 2.88
C ALA A 461 6.45 5.14 1.49
N LYS A 462 7.27 5.12 0.43
CA LYS A 462 6.81 5.05 -0.97
C LYS A 462 7.90 4.45 -1.86
N PRO A 463 8.12 3.13 -1.76
CA PRO A 463 9.14 2.49 -2.57
C PRO A 463 8.69 2.38 -4.04
N GLY A 464 9.65 2.44 -4.96
CA GLY A 464 9.39 2.45 -6.41
C GLY A 464 8.84 3.77 -6.95
N GLU A 465 8.89 4.86 -6.16
CA GLU A 465 8.39 6.18 -6.52
C GLU A 465 9.43 7.28 -6.23
N GLY A 466 9.23 8.45 -6.85
CA GLY A 466 10.07 9.62 -6.64
C GLY A 466 9.70 10.45 -5.40
N GLY A 467 10.61 11.31 -4.98
CA GLY A 467 10.37 12.36 -3.98
C GLY A 467 9.29 13.36 -4.43
N GLU A 468 8.52 13.89 -3.48
CA GLU A 468 7.46 14.87 -3.77
C GLU A 468 7.60 16.08 -2.86
N LEU A 469 7.52 17.28 -3.44
CA LEU A 469 7.43 18.53 -2.70
C LEU A 469 6.34 19.42 -3.30
N PRO A 470 5.27 19.76 -2.54
CA PRO A 470 4.22 20.65 -3.02
C PRO A 470 4.77 22.02 -3.44
N GLY A 471 4.25 22.57 -4.55
CA GLY A 471 4.73 23.84 -5.11
C GLY A 471 4.61 25.02 -4.16
N SER A 472 3.63 25.01 -3.26
CA SER A 472 3.47 26.01 -2.20
C SER A 472 4.68 26.13 -1.27
N LYS A 473 5.47 25.06 -1.12
CA LYS A 473 6.72 25.03 -0.33
C LYS A 473 7.97 25.35 -1.16
N VAL A 474 7.86 25.41 -2.48
CA VAL A 474 9.00 25.66 -3.39
C VAL A 474 9.14 27.17 -3.60
N LYS A 475 9.73 27.87 -2.63
CA LYS A 475 9.89 29.33 -2.66
C LYS A 475 11.24 29.76 -2.11
N GLY A 476 11.70 30.95 -2.50
CA GLY A 476 12.94 31.56 -2.00
C GLY A 476 14.14 30.62 -2.08
N ASP A 477 14.85 30.46 -0.96
CA ASP A 477 16.05 29.64 -0.84
C ASP A 477 15.82 28.15 -1.20
N ILE A 478 14.61 27.61 -1.03
CA ILE A 478 14.32 26.22 -1.42
C ILE A 478 14.40 26.07 -2.94
N ALA A 479 13.76 26.97 -3.69
CA ALA A 479 13.79 26.95 -5.15
C ALA A 479 15.22 27.17 -5.68
N ALA A 480 15.95 28.13 -5.08
CA ALA A 480 17.34 28.40 -5.43
C ALA A 480 18.27 27.22 -5.15
N THR A 481 18.15 26.58 -3.97
CA THR A 481 18.97 25.41 -3.59
C THR A 481 18.76 24.24 -4.55
N ARG A 482 17.53 24.08 -5.05
CA ARG A 482 17.16 22.98 -5.96
C ARG A 482 17.40 23.29 -7.44
N GLY A 483 17.73 24.54 -7.78
CA GLY A 483 17.80 24.99 -9.18
C GLY A 483 16.45 24.88 -9.89
N SER A 484 15.34 25.11 -9.18
CA SER A 484 13.97 24.91 -9.68
C SER A 484 13.17 26.20 -9.76
N THR A 485 12.07 26.18 -10.52
CA THR A 485 11.14 27.33 -10.62
C THR A 485 10.31 27.51 -9.35
N PRO A 486 10.27 28.71 -8.74
CA PRO A 486 9.41 28.98 -7.60
C PRO A 486 7.92 28.73 -7.88
N GLY A 487 7.21 28.15 -6.91
CA GLY A 487 5.78 27.86 -6.97
C GLY A 487 5.40 26.56 -7.70
N VAL A 488 6.33 25.93 -8.42
CA VAL A 488 6.08 24.69 -9.18
C VAL A 488 6.29 23.46 -8.30
N GLY A 489 5.35 22.52 -8.32
CA GLY A 489 5.47 21.25 -7.60
C GLY A 489 6.61 20.40 -8.14
N LEU A 490 7.40 19.81 -7.23
CA LEU A 490 8.54 18.96 -7.60
C LEU A 490 8.19 17.50 -7.33
N ILE A 491 7.86 16.78 -8.40
CA ILE A 491 7.71 15.32 -8.40
C ILE A 491 8.95 14.76 -9.08
N SER A 492 9.84 14.14 -8.34
CA SER A 492 11.05 13.54 -8.92
C SER A 492 10.68 12.35 -9.80
N PRO A 493 11.46 12.02 -10.85
CA PRO A 493 11.29 10.76 -11.55
C PRO A 493 11.38 9.59 -10.56
N PRO A 494 10.60 8.51 -10.74
CA PRO A 494 10.79 7.29 -9.95
C PRO A 494 12.20 6.68 -10.12
N PRO A 495 12.77 6.55 -11.33
CA PRO A 495 14.09 5.97 -11.50
C PRO A 495 15.21 7.01 -11.42
N HIS A 496 16.42 6.53 -11.15
CA HIS A 496 17.62 7.24 -11.56
C HIS A 496 17.83 6.97 -13.06
N HIS A 497 17.58 7.97 -13.91
CA HIS A 497 18.14 8.03 -15.26
C HIS A 497 19.64 8.33 -15.18
#